data_AF-A0A7Y2L2K9-F1
#
_entry.id   AF-A0A7Y2L2K9-F1
#
_cell.length_a   1.000
_cell.length_b   1.000
_cell.length_c   1.000
_cell.angle_alpha   90.00
_cell.angle_beta   90.00
_cell.angle_gamma   90.00
#
_symmetry.space_group_name_H-M   'P 1'
#
loop_
_entity.id
_entity.type
_entity.pdbx_description
1 polymer ?
#
loop_
_entity_poly.entity_id
_entity_poly.type
_entity_poly.pdbx_seq_one_letter_code
_entity_poly.pdbx_strand_id
1 'polypeptide(L)'
;MTEQVSTSRCDSPLLQAFVDNRLILVKIAARITGCRSRAEDVVQDAFFRLQSAPQITSSFKAQLSYLFQIVRNLAIDHYRKQALEQKYSGTEEEGLNVVIHGASPETSHINFSTLEHIAVALT
;
A
#
# COMPACT_ATOMS: atom_id res chain seq x y z
N MET A 1 9.51 30.13 16.88
CA MET A 1 9.86 28.72 17.14
C MET A 1 9.94 28.01 15.80
N THR A 2 11.11 28.00 15.20
CA THR A 2 11.39 27.32 13.93
C THR A 2 11.80 25.89 14.26
N GLU A 3 10.89 24.93 14.06
CA GLU A 3 11.23 23.51 14.10
C GLU A 3 12.26 23.22 13.02
N GLN A 4 13.50 23.04 13.44
CA GLN A 4 14.54 22.44 12.62
C GLN A 4 14.15 20.97 12.43
N VAL A 5 13.60 20.66 11.26
CA VAL A 5 13.47 19.28 10.77
C VAL A 5 14.90 18.76 10.59
N SER A 6 15.40 18.09 11.63
CA SER A 6 16.65 17.35 11.59
C SER A 6 16.53 16.26 10.53
N THR A 7 17.09 16.48 9.35
CA THR A 7 17.40 15.39 8.42
C THR A 7 18.59 14.63 9.00
N SER A 8 18.32 13.79 9.99
CA SER A 8 19.27 12.82 10.55
C SER A 8 19.87 12.04 9.38
N ARG A 9 21.21 12.00 9.28
CA ARG A 9 21.90 11.06 8.40
C ARG A 9 21.30 9.67 8.65
N CYS A 10 20.79 9.02 7.60
CA CYS A 10 20.26 7.67 7.76
C CYS A 10 21.40 6.71 8.12
N ASP A 11 21.19 5.87 9.12
CA ASP A 11 22.22 4.99 9.72
C ASP A 11 22.79 3.92 8.76
N SER A 12 22.20 3.75 7.58
CA SER A 12 22.61 2.77 6.56
C SER A 12 23.07 3.47 5.27
N PRO A 13 24.22 3.09 4.68
CA PRO A 13 24.65 3.56 3.36
C PRO A 13 23.60 3.37 2.26
N LEU A 14 22.79 2.32 2.37
CA LEU A 14 21.71 2.05 1.42
C LEU A 14 20.53 3.01 1.60
N LEU A 15 20.18 3.38 2.85
CA LEU A 15 19.17 4.39 3.12
C LEU A 15 19.65 5.78 2.66
N GLN A 16 20.94 6.09 2.81
CA GLN A 16 21.48 7.34 2.24
C GLN A 16 21.37 7.34 0.72
N ALA A 17 21.77 6.25 0.06
CA ALA A 17 21.63 6.13 -1.39
C ALA A 17 20.17 6.19 -1.85
N PHE A 18 19.23 5.67 -1.05
CA PHE A 18 17.80 5.82 -1.29
C PHE A 18 17.40 7.30 -1.32
N VAL A 19 17.77 8.06 -0.29
CA VAL A 19 17.44 9.48 -0.15
C VAL A 19 18.02 10.28 -1.31
N ASP A 20 19.30 10.05 -1.63
CA ASP A 20 20.00 10.73 -2.73
C ASP A 20 19.34 10.46 -4.09
N ASN A 21 18.80 9.25 -4.29
CA ASN A 21 18.17 8.83 -5.54
C ASN A 21 16.64 8.95 -5.54
N ARG A 22 16.01 9.54 -4.51
CA ARG A 22 14.55 9.60 -4.35
C ARG A 22 13.85 10.12 -5.61
N LEU A 23 14.35 11.19 -6.21
CA LEU A 23 13.74 11.78 -7.42
C LEU A 23 13.73 10.80 -8.62
N ILE A 24 14.80 10.00 -8.78
CA ILE A 24 14.92 9.01 -9.83
C ILE A 24 13.96 7.84 -9.55
N LEU A 25 13.90 7.38 -8.29
CA LEU A 25 12.99 6.31 -7.87
C LEU A 25 11.52 6.69 -8.16
N VAL A 26 11.11 7.91 -7.81
CA VAL A 26 9.74 8.39 -8.09
C VAL A 26 9.52 8.49 -9.61
N LYS A 27 10.49 8.98 -10.40
CA LYS A 27 10.37 9.01 -11.87
C LYS A 27 10.20 7.61 -12.47
N ILE A 28 10.86 6.60 -11.92
CA ILE A 28 10.71 5.21 -12.36
C ILE A 28 9.33 4.67 -11.99
N ALA A 29 8.92 4.84 -10.72
CA ALA A 29 7.62 4.39 -10.26
C ALA A 29 6.46 5.09 -11.02
N ALA A 30 6.58 6.39 -11.31
CA ALA A 30 5.57 7.15 -12.05
C ALA A 30 5.35 6.64 -13.47
N ARG A 31 6.39 6.08 -14.13
CA ARG A 31 6.24 5.43 -15.43
C ARG A 31 5.40 4.16 -15.39
N ILE A 32 5.27 3.54 -14.23
CA ILE A 32 4.48 2.30 -14.03
C ILE A 32 3.09 2.65 -13.49
N THR A 33 3.01 3.51 -12.47
CA THR A 33 1.73 3.87 -11.82
C THR A 33 0.91 4.87 -12.62
N GLY A 34 1.49 5.59 -13.57
CA GLY A 34 0.83 6.63 -14.36
C GLY A 34 0.42 7.88 -13.56
N CYS A 35 0.84 8.01 -12.30
CA CYS A 35 0.55 9.17 -11.46
C CYS A 35 1.73 9.48 -10.55
N ARG A 36 2.12 10.76 -10.53
CA ARG A 36 3.21 11.29 -9.71
C ARG A 36 2.94 11.06 -8.22
N SER A 37 1.75 11.40 -7.72
CA SER A 37 1.40 11.26 -6.30
C SER A 37 1.51 9.79 -5.85
N ARG A 38 0.88 8.87 -6.60
CA ARG A 38 0.96 7.43 -6.29
C ARG A 38 2.38 6.88 -6.34
N ALA A 39 3.22 7.42 -7.23
CA ALA A 39 4.63 7.04 -7.28
C ALA A 39 5.41 7.51 -6.05
N GLU A 40 5.05 8.66 -5.46
CA GLU A 40 5.65 9.13 -4.22
C GLU A 40 5.26 8.22 -3.05
N ASP A 41 4.01 7.76 -2.99
CA ASP A 41 3.54 6.80 -1.99
C ASP A 41 4.29 5.46 -2.10
N VAL A 42 4.43 4.92 -3.32
CA VAL A 42 5.21 3.70 -3.59
C VAL A 42 6.65 3.82 -3.09
N VAL A 43 7.29 4.97 -3.32
CA VAL A 43 8.66 5.21 -2.87
C VAL A 43 8.70 5.32 -1.35
N GLN A 44 7.73 5.97 -0.70
CA GLN A 44 7.63 6.00 0.75
C GLN A 44 7.48 4.60 1.36
N ASP A 45 6.61 3.76 0.79
CA ASP A 45 6.44 2.37 1.22
C ASP A 45 7.75 1.57 1.09
N ALA A 46 8.50 1.79 0.01
CA ALA A 46 9.81 1.17 -0.18
C ALA A 46 10.81 1.61 0.91
N PHE A 47 10.76 2.88 1.33
CA PHE A 47 11.60 3.39 2.42
C PHE A 47 11.31 2.67 3.74
N PHE A 48 10.03 2.56 4.13
CA PHE A 48 9.65 1.88 5.38
C PHE A 48 10.02 0.39 5.37
N ARG A 49 9.85 -0.29 4.22
CA ARG A 49 10.29 -1.68 4.05
C ARG A 49 11.79 -1.83 4.21
N LEU A 50 12.56 -0.90 3.65
CA LEU A 50 14.02 -0.92 3.74
C LEU A 50 14.52 -0.60 5.15
N GLN A 51 13.88 0.33 5.85
CA GLN A 51 14.20 0.67 7.23
C GLN A 51 13.93 -0.49 8.19
N SER A 52 12.88 -1.27 7.93
CA SER A 52 12.50 -2.45 8.73
C SER A 52 13.23 -3.73 8.33
N ALA A 53 13.97 -3.71 7.22
CA ALA A 53 14.66 -4.89 6.70
C ALA A 53 15.89 -5.22 7.57
N PRO A 54 16.21 -6.52 7.76
CA PRO A 54 17.45 -6.91 8.38
C PRO A 54 18.65 -6.41 7.56
N GLN A 55 19.79 -6.24 8.23
CA GLN A 55 21.01 -5.75 7.58
C GLN A 55 21.41 -6.65 6.41
N ILE A 56 21.52 -6.05 5.23
CA ILE A 56 21.83 -6.78 4.00
C ILE A 56 23.36 -6.95 3.94
N THR A 57 23.83 -8.19 4.05
CA THR A 57 25.27 -8.52 4.04
C THR A 57 25.89 -8.59 2.64
N SER A 58 25.08 -8.40 1.59
CA SER A 58 25.53 -8.40 0.20
C SER A 58 26.32 -7.14 -0.17
N SER A 59 27.00 -7.18 -1.33
CA SER A 59 27.71 -6.01 -1.85
C SER A 59 26.78 -4.82 -2.06
N PHE A 60 27.32 -3.60 -1.93
CA PHE A 60 26.54 -2.36 -2.12
C PHE A 60 25.87 -2.29 -3.51
N LYS A 61 26.52 -2.81 -4.56
CA LYS A 61 25.93 -2.91 -5.91
C LYS A 61 24.69 -3.80 -5.92
N ALA A 62 24.72 -4.94 -5.22
CA ALA A 62 23.58 -5.84 -5.10
C ALA A 62 22.44 -5.18 -4.30
N GLN A 63 22.77 -4.47 -3.23
CA GLN A 63 21.81 -3.70 -2.44
C GLN A 63 21.10 -2.61 -3.27
N LEU A 64 21.84 -1.86 -4.10
CA LEU A 64 21.24 -0.89 -5.02
C LEU A 64 20.32 -1.55 -6.04
N SER A 65 20.76 -2.66 -6.65
CA SER A 65 19.91 -3.42 -7.58
C SER A 65 18.62 -3.89 -6.89
N TYR A 66 18.72 -4.37 -5.66
CA TYR A 66 17.60 -4.79 -4.84
C TYR A 66 16.65 -3.63 -4.52
N LEU A 67 17.16 -2.44 -4.22
CA LEU A 67 16.37 -1.23 -4.03
C LEU A 67 15.51 -0.90 -5.27
N PHE A 68 16.13 -0.85 -6.46
CA PHE A 68 15.38 -0.59 -7.69
C PHE A 68 14.34 -1.69 -7.99
N GLN A 69 14.65 -2.94 -7.63
CA GLN A 69 13.72 -4.05 -7.76
C GLN A 69 12.52 -3.91 -6.82
N ILE A 70 12.73 -3.57 -5.54
CA ILE A 70 11.64 -3.31 -4.58
C ILE A 70 10.72 -2.23 -5.14
N VAL A 71 11.26 -1.06 -5.48
CA VAL A 71 10.45 0.09 -5.95
C VAL A 71 9.66 -0.28 -7.21
N ARG A 72 10.27 -1.00 -8.15
CA ARG A 72 9.57 -1.50 -9.35
C ARG A 72 8.43 -2.46 -9.00
N ASN A 73 8.67 -3.41 -8.10
CA ASN A 73 7.67 -4.41 -7.72
C ASN A 73 6.48 -3.75 -7.03
N LEU A 74 6.72 -2.86 -6.05
CA LEU A 74 5.65 -2.10 -5.41
C LEU A 74 4.86 -1.28 -6.45
N ALA A 75 5.53 -0.61 -7.38
CA ALA A 75 4.84 0.15 -8.42
C ALA A 75 3.91 -0.73 -9.28
N ILE A 76 4.34 -1.95 -9.63
CA ILE A 76 3.55 -2.92 -10.39
C ILE A 76 2.36 -3.40 -9.55
N ASP A 77 2.58 -3.70 -8.27
CA ASP A 77 1.51 -4.17 -7.38
C ASP A 77 0.45 -3.10 -7.17
N HIS A 78 0.86 -1.83 -6.96
CA HIS A 78 -0.07 -0.70 -6.90
C HIS A 78 -0.84 -0.51 -8.21
N TYR A 79 -0.17 -0.62 -9.36
CA TYR A 79 -0.83 -0.54 -10.66
C TYR A 79 -1.88 -1.65 -10.84
N ARG A 80 -1.54 -2.90 -10.49
CA ARG A 80 -2.46 -4.04 -10.57
C ARG A 80 -3.65 -3.87 -9.63
N LYS A 81 -3.41 -3.46 -8.39
CA LYS A 81 -4.46 -3.17 -7.42
C LYS A 81 -5.40 -2.08 -7.93
N GLN A 82 -4.85 -0.99 -8.45
CA GLN A 82 -5.64 0.09 -9.03
C GLN A 82 -6.46 -0.40 -10.24
N ALA A 83 -5.87 -1.17 -11.15
CA ALA A 83 -6.59 -1.72 -12.29
C ALA A 83 -7.73 -2.66 -11.86
N LEU A 84 -7.52 -3.43 -10.79
CA LEU A 84 -8.55 -4.26 -10.18
C LEU A 84 -9.67 -3.42 -9.58
N GLU A 85 -9.33 -2.43 -8.75
CA GLU A 85 -10.30 -1.51 -8.13
C GLU A 85 -11.12 -0.82 -9.21
N GLN A 86 -10.49 -0.23 -10.24
CA GLN A 86 -11.20 0.42 -11.34
C GLN A 86 -12.11 -0.53 -12.12
N LYS A 87 -11.77 -1.82 -12.23
CA LYS A 87 -12.62 -2.82 -12.88
C LYS A 87 -13.88 -3.13 -12.06
N TYR A 88 -13.79 -3.06 -10.74
CA TYR A 88 -14.89 -3.38 -9.81
C TYR A 88 -15.54 -2.16 -9.18
N SER A 89 -15.03 -0.96 -9.45
CA SER A 89 -15.67 0.30 -9.11
C SER A 89 -16.89 0.50 -9.99
N GLY A 90 -18.04 0.71 -9.37
CA GLY A 90 -19.27 1.17 -10.01
C GLY A 90 -19.71 2.50 -9.41
N THR A 91 -20.73 3.09 -10.00
CA THR A 91 -21.41 4.26 -9.39
C THR A 91 -22.17 3.83 -8.13
N GLU A 92 -22.39 4.78 -7.20
CA GLU A 92 -23.23 4.51 -6.03
C GLU A 92 -24.64 4.06 -6.42
N GLU A 93 -25.18 4.62 -7.51
CA GLU A 93 -26.48 4.24 -8.08
C GLU A 93 -26.49 2.79 -8.61
N GLU A 94 -25.42 2.33 -9.26
CA GLU A 94 -25.27 0.91 -9.64
C GLU A 94 -25.19 0.02 -8.40
N GLY A 95 -24.50 0.47 -7.35
CA GLY A 95 -24.41 -0.22 -6.06
C GLY A 95 -25.77 -0.43 -5.38
N LEU A 96 -26.67 0.56 -5.45
CA LEU A 96 -28.04 0.46 -4.92
C LEU A 96 -28.88 -0.60 -5.64
N ASN A 97 -28.58 -0.87 -6.91
CA ASN A 97 -29.30 -1.83 -7.75
C ASN A 97 -28.67 -3.23 -7.74
N VAL A 98 -27.57 -3.45 -7.00
CA VAL A 98 -26.97 -4.78 -6.85
C VAL A 98 -27.93 -5.68 -6.08
N VAL A 99 -28.40 -6.74 -6.74
CA VAL A 99 -29.22 -7.78 -6.09
C VAL A 99 -28.35 -8.53 -5.08
N ILE A 100 -28.61 -8.34 -3.80
CA ILE A 100 -27.99 -9.14 -2.74
C ILE A 100 -28.78 -10.44 -2.61
N HIS A 101 -28.32 -11.48 -3.32
CA HIS A 101 -28.89 -12.82 -3.19
C HIS A 101 -28.77 -13.30 -1.74
N GLY A 102 -29.91 -13.54 -1.09
CA GLY A 102 -29.98 -13.94 0.33
C GLY A 102 -30.21 -12.81 1.33
N ALA A 103 -30.32 -11.55 0.90
CA ALA A 103 -30.81 -10.46 1.77
C ALA A 103 -32.35 -10.37 1.72
N SER A 104 -33.02 -11.50 1.96
CA SER A 104 -34.45 -11.47 2.24
C SER A 104 -34.66 -10.94 3.67
N PRO A 105 -35.78 -10.25 3.97
CA PRO A 105 -36.08 -9.81 5.33
C PRO A 105 -35.99 -10.95 6.36
N GLU A 106 -36.42 -12.16 5.97
CA GLU A 106 -36.35 -13.36 6.81
C GLU A 106 -34.91 -13.77 7.10
N THR A 107 -34.03 -13.71 6.09
CA THR A 107 -32.61 -14.07 6.24
C THR A 107 -31.86 -13.04 7.08
N SER A 108 -32.14 -11.74 6.89
CA SER A 108 -31.62 -10.68 7.75
C SER A 108 -32.05 -10.87 9.20
N HIS A 109 -33.32 -11.21 9.45
CA HIS A 109 -33.82 -11.49 10.80
C HIS A 109 -33.13 -12.70 11.44
N ILE A 110 -32.94 -13.79 10.70
CA ILE A 110 -32.20 -14.97 11.17
C ILE A 110 -30.75 -14.61 11.55
N ASN A 111 -30.08 -13.82 10.71
CA ASN A 111 -28.72 -13.37 10.97
C ASN A 111 -28.64 -12.50 12.24
N PHE A 112 -29.54 -11.54 12.40
CA PHE A 112 -29.57 -10.69 13.60
C PHE A 112 -29.86 -11.48 14.89
N SER A 113 -30.85 -12.37 14.87
CA SER A 113 -31.15 -13.24 16.01
C SER A 113 -29.95 -14.13 16.38
N THR A 114 -29.24 -14.66 15.39
CA THR A 114 -28.00 -15.43 15.61
C THR A 114 -26.93 -14.59 16.29
N LEU A 115 -26.74 -13.34 15.85
CA LEU A 115 -25.77 -12.41 16.45
C LEU A 115 -26.13 -12.05 17.90
N GLU A 116 -27.41 -11.84 18.21
CA GLU A 116 -27.86 -11.60 19.59
C GLU A 116 -27.57 -12.80 20.49
N HIS A 117 -27.84 -14.01 20.02
CA HIS A 117 -27.54 -15.23 20.76
C HIS A 117 -26.03 -15.39 21.03
N ILE A 118 -25.18 -15.08 20.04
CA ILE A 118 -23.73 -15.11 20.21
C ILE A 118 -23.28 -14.03 21.20
N ALA A 119 -23.83 -12.82 21.12
CA ALA A 119 -23.48 -11.72 22.02
C ALA A 119 -23.80 -12.08 23.48
N VAL A 120 -24.96 -12.67 23.75
CA VAL A 120 -25.34 -13.15 25.09
C VAL A 120 -24.38 -14.25 25.58
N ALA A 121 -23.95 -15.16 24.71
CA ALA A 121 -23.06 -16.25 25.09
C ALA A 121 -21.60 -15.82 25.37
N LEU A 122 -21.20 -14.64 24.90
CA LEU A 122 -19.86 -14.08 25.10
C LEU A 122 -19.76 -13.11 26.30
N THR A 123 -20.88 -12.81 26.95
CA THR A 123 -20.97 -12.06 28.23
C THR A 123 -21.15 -13.00 29.41
#